data_AF-A0A917EEN5-F1
#
_entry.id   AF-A0A917EEN5-F1
#
_cell.length_a   1.000
_cell.length_b   1.000
_cell.length_c   1.000
_cell.angle_alpha   90.00
_cell.angle_beta   90.00
_cell.angle_gamma   90.00
#
_symmetry.space_group_name_H-M   'P 1'
#
loop_
_entity.id
_entity.type
_entity.pdbx_description
1 polymer ?
#
loop_
_entity_poly.entity_id
_entity_poly.type
_entity_poly.pdbx_seq_one_letter_code
_entity_poly.pdbx_strand_id
1 'polypeptide(L)'
;MTDHDRKPDDLDIYFDAARSAAPALSPAALDRMTAQALAVQKEFAAPPVARRAPRRGLLGQLLATLGGWPAVAGLATAGVAGIWIGATPPAMLINIAVDVGAVSDTAEDDLYLVDTQPAYVLSLDLTEGS
;
A
#
# COMPACT_ATOMS: atom_id res chain seq x y z
N MET A 1 -45.19 15.62 0.77
CA MET A 1 -43.89 15.88 1.42
C MET A 1 -42.84 15.19 0.55
N THR A 2 -42.37 15.86 -0.50
CA THR A 2 -41.45 15.27 -1.48
C THR A 2 -40.03 15.41 -0.97
N ASP A 3 -39.49 14.30 -0.47
CA ASP A 3 -38.09 14.14 -0.17
C ASP A 3 -37.30 14.24 -1.48
N HIS A 4 -36.46 15.25 -1.60
CA HIS A 4 -35.61 15.43 -2.77
C HIS A 4 -34.29 14.73 -2.47
N ASP A 5 -34.02 13.64 -3.20
CA ASP A 5 -32.70 13.05 -3.33
C ASP A 5 -31.69 14.13 -3.75
N ARG A 6 -31.01 14.75 -2.79
CA ARG A 6 -29.85 15.60 -3.05
C ARG A 6 -28.71 14.72 -3.53
N LYS A 7 -28.60 14.56 -4.85
CA LYS A 7 -27.48 13.87 -5.47
C LYS A 7 -26.17 14.65 -5.23
N PRO A 8 -25.04 13.97 -5.02
CA PRO A 8 -23.73 14.59 -4.85
C PRO A 8 -23.24 15.39 -6.08
N ASP A 9 -23.82 15.17 -7.27
CA ASP A 9 -23.52 15.90 -8.53
C ASP A 9 -23.78 17.42 -8.45
N ASP A 10 -24.61 17.89 -7.52
CA ASP A 10 -24.96 19.32 -7.41
C ASP A 10 -23.86 20.14 -6.71
N LEU A 11 -22.96 19.48 -5.96
CA LEU A 11 -21.89 20.15 -5.21
C LEU A 11 -20.79 20.71 -6.12
N ASP A 12 -20.55 20.07 -7.26
CA ASP A 12 -19.52 20.48 -8.21
C ASP A 12 -19.78 21.89 -8.75
N ILE A 13 -21.05 22.25 -8.98
CA ILE A 13 -21.46 23.60 -9.39
C ILE A 13 -21.09 24.64 -8.31
N TYR A 14 -21.29 24.32 -7.03
CA TYR A 14 -20.92 25.20 -5.94
C TYR A 14 -19.40 25.30 -5.75
N PHE A 15 -18.65 24.22 -5.97
CA PHE A 15 -17.19 24.23 -5.91
C PHE A 15 -16.56 25.02 -7.06
N ASP A 16 -17.10 24.91 -8.27
CA ASP A 16 -16.65 25.70 -9.42
C ASP A 16 -16.95 27.18 -9.23
N ALA A 17 -18.14 27.53 -8.72
CA ALA A 17 -18.46 28.90 -8.33
C ALA A 17 -17.47 29.44 -7.28
N ALA A 18 -17.17 28.65 -6.23
CA ALA A 18 -16.22 29.05 -5.19
C ALA A 18 -14.79 29.25 -5.73
N ARG A 19 -14.34 28.43 -6.69
CA ARG A 19 -13.02 28.56 -7.33
C ARG A 19 -12.94 29.81 -8.19
N SER A 20 -14.02 30.13 -8.93
CA SER A 20 -14.09 31.30 -9.80
C SER A 20 -14.12 32.64 -9.05
N ALA A 21 -14.70 32.65 -7.84
CA ALA A 21 -14.92 33.85 -7.04
C ALA A 21 -14.11 33.86 -5.74
N ALA A 22 -12.91 33.27 -5.75
CA ALA A 22 -12.05 33.21 -4.58
C ALA A 22 -11.61 34.63 -4.16
N PRO A 23 -11.97 35.11 -2.96
CA PRO A 23 -11.53 36.43 -2.50
C PRO A 23 -10.03 36.42 -2.25
N ALA A 24 -9.35 37.51 -2.64
CA ALA A 24 -7.93 37.68 -2.37
C ALA A 24 -7.68 37.71 -0.86
N LEU A 25 -6.69 36.94 -0.40
CA LEU A 25 -6.30 36.95 1.01
C LEU A 25 -5.72 38.33 1.37
N SER A 26 -6.24 38.94 2.42
CA SER A 26 -5.71 40.22 2.89
C SER A 26 -4.29 40.04 3.45
N PRO A 27 -3.43 41.08 3.41
CA PRO A 27 -2.08 41.02 3.98
C PRO A 27 -2.09 40.58 5.44
N ALA A 28 -3.05 41.09 6.23
CA ALA A 28 -3.21 40.71 7.63
C ALA A 28 -3.60 39.23 7.82
N ALA A 29 -4.35 38.64 6.88
CA ALA A 29 -4.69 37.22 6.92
C ALA A 29 -3.46 36.35 6.57
N LEU A 30 -2.64 36.77 5.61
CA LEU A 30 -1.37 36.11 5.29
C LEU A 30 -0.40 36.13 6.46
N ASP A 31 -0.26 37.27 7.14
CA ASP A 31 0.60 37.39 8.33
C ASP A 31 0.15 36.47 9.47
N ARG A 32 -1.16 36.37 9.70
CA ARG A 32 -1.70 35.44 10.69
C ARG A 32 -1.48 33.99 10.30
N MET A 33 -1.73 33.64 9.03
CA MET A 33 -1.52 32.28 8.52
C MET A 33 -0.05 31.86 8.63
N THR A 34 0.88 32.74 8.27
CA THR A 34 2.32 32.47 8.38
C THR A 34 2.76 32.35 9.83
N ALA A 35 2.27 33.22 10.73
CA ALA A 35 2.54 33.09 12.17
C ALA A 35 2.01 31.76 12.75
N GLN A 36 0.81 31.33 12.35
CA GLN A 36 0.24 30.03 12.74
C GLN A 36 1.06 28.87 12.20
N ALA A 37 1.44 28.91 10.92
CA ALA A 37 2.28 27.89 10.31
C ALA A 37 3.63 27.77 11.02
N LEU A 38 4.26 28.89 11.37
CA LEU A 38 5.51 28.92 12.13
C LEU A 38 5.35 28.37 13.55
N ALA A 39 4.23 28.62 14.22
CA ALA A 39 3.95 28.07 15.55
C ALA A 39 3.84 26.53 15.50
N VAL A 40 3.12 26.00 14.51
CA VAL A 40 2.99 24.56 14.28
C VAL A 40 4.33 23.93 13.87
N GLN A 41 5.08 24.58 12.97
CA GLN A 41 6.42 24.10 12.58
C GLN A 41 7.37 24.03 13.77
N LYS A 42 7.29 24.97 14.72
CA LYS A 42 8.09 24.91 15.96
C LYS A 42 7.74 23.72 16.84
N GLU A 43 6.47 23.30 16.87
CA GLU A 43 6.04 22.10 17.60
C GLU A 43 6.61 20.83 16.97
N PHE A 44 6.65 20.76 15.63
CA PHE A 44 7.27 19.64 14.90
C PHE A 44 8.81 19.68 14.90
N ALA A 45 9.40 20.88 14.96
CA ALA A 45 10.85 21.09 15.00
C ALA A 45 11.43 20.97 16.41
N ALA A 46 10.59 20.99 17.45
CA ALA A 46 11.02 20.62 18.78
C ALA A 46 11.56 19.19 18.71
N PRO A 47 12.85 18.95 19.03
CA PRO A 47 13.36 17.59 19.09
C PRO A 47 12.45 16.83 20.05
N PRO A 48 11.93 15.66 19.66
CA PRO A 48 11.05 14.91 20.53
C PRO A 48 11.79 14.75 21.85
N VAL A 49 11.18 15.23 22.96
CA VAL A 49 11.66 14.92 24.30
C VAL A 49 11.95 13.43 24.26
N ALA A 50 13.21 13.05 24.44
CA ALA A 50 13.69 11.70 24.18
C ALA A 50 13.03 10.72 25.15
N ARG A 51 11.75 10.42 24.92
CA ARG A 51 11.05 9.31 25.50
C ARG A 51 11.73 8.13 24.86
N ARG A 52 12.55 7.43 25.65
CA ARG A 52 13.25 6.21 25.27
C ARG A 52 12.33 5.41 24.36
N ALA A 53 12.59 5.47 23.06
CA ALA A 53 11.73 4.81 22.10
C ALA A 53 11.77 3.33 22.48
N PRO A 54 10.63 2.62 22.55
CA PRO A 54 10.68 1.17 22.66
C PRO A 54 11.59 0.71 21.52
N ARG A 55 12.55 -0.18 21.82
CA ARG A 55 13.49 -0.72 20.83
C ARG A 55 12.63 -1.38 19.74
N ARG A 56 12.31 -0.63 18.69
CA ARG A 56 11.53 -1.13 17.56
C ARG A 56 12.39 -2.24 16.97
N GLY A 57 11.87 -3.47 16.97
CA GLY A 57 12.52 -4.59 16.30
C GLY A 57 12.72 -4.28 14.82
N LEU A 58 13.56 -5.07 14.14
CA LEU A 58 13.94 -4.87 12.73
C LEU A 58 12.73 -4.61 11.82
N LEU A 59 11.62 -5.33 12.04
CA LEU A 59 10.36 -5.13 11.32
C LEU A 59 9.73 -3.75 11.56
N GLY A 60 9.73 -3.25 12.79
CA GLY A 60 9.21 -1.92 13.12
C GLY A 60 10.05 -0.79 12.52
N GLN A 61 11.33 -1.05 12.25
CA GLN A 61 12.22 -0.10 11.57
C GLN A 61 11.98 -0.11 10.06
N LEU A 62 11.80 -1.29 9.45
CA LEU A 62 11.39 -1.43 8.04
C LEU A 62 10.04 -0.78 7.77
N LEU A 63 9.04 -1.02 8.62
CA LEU A 63 7.73 -0.37 8.49
C LEU A 63 7.82 1.15 8.64
N ALA A 64 8.66 1.66 9.55
CA ALA A 64 8.87 3.10 9.68
C ALA A 64 9.52 3.71 8.43
N THR A 65 10.46 3.01 7.79
CA THR A 65 11.07 3.46 6.52
C THR A 65 10.13 3.40 5.32
N LEU A 66 9.15 2.48 5.34
CA LEU A 66 8.19 2.28 4.24
C LEU A 66 6.96 3.21 4.32
N GLY A 67 6.85 4.05 5.36
CA GLY A 67 5.74 5.01 5.52
C GLY A 67 4.81 4.73 6.71
N GLY A 68 5.11 3.72 7.53
CA GLY A 68 4.38 3.42 8.77
C GLY A 68 3.13 2.55 8.54
N TRP A 69 2.07 2.79 9.32
CA TRP A 69 0.84 2.01 9.26
C TRP A 69 0.14 1.98 7.88
N PRO A 70 0.20 3.04 7.02
CA PRO A 70 -0.39 2.97 5.68
C PRO A 70 0.29 1.92 4.79
N ALA A 71 1.60 1.70 4.95
CA ALA A 71 2.32 0.66 4.21
C ALA A 71 1.85 -0.75 4.61
N VAL A 72 1.56 -0.96 5.89
CA VAL A 72 1.01 -2.23 6.40
C VAL A 72 -0.41 -2.46 5.87
N ALA A 73 -1.24 -1.42 5.85
CA ALA A 73 -2.57 -1.50 5.29
C ALA A 73 -2.54 -1.83 3.79
N GLY A 74 -1.61 -1.22 3.04
CA GLY A 74 -1.37 -1.54 1.63
C GLY A 74 -0.93 -3.00 1.42
N LEU A 75 0.03 -3.47 2.21
CA LEU A 75 0.52 -4.86 2.14
C LEU A 75 -0.60 -5.88 2.47
N ALA A 76 -1.39 -5.62 3.50
CA ALA A 76 -2.53 -6.46 3.86
C ALA A 76 -3.57 -6.49 2.74
N THR A 77 -3.90 -5.34 2.16
CA THR A 77 -4.85 -5.24 1.04
C THR A 77 -4.32 -5.96 -0.20
N ALA A 78 -3.02 -5.81 -0.52
CA ALA A 78 -2.38 -6.52 -1.62
C ALA A 78 -2.38 -8.05 -1.40
N GLY A 79 -2.18 -8.51 -0.16
CA GLY A 79 -2.27 -9.92 0.20
C GLY A 79 -3.68 -10.48 0.00
N VAL A 80 -4.71 -9.76 0.48
CA VAL A 80 -6.12 -10.15 0.28
C VAL A 80 -6.48 -10.17 -1.20
N ALA A 81 -6.05 -9.15 -1.96
CA ALA A 81 -6.25 -9.09 -3.40
C ALA A 81 -5.55 -10.26 -4.12
N GLY A 82 -4.32 -10.60 -3.73
CA GLY A 82 -3.60 -11.76 -4.28
C GLY A 82 -4.32 -13.09 -4.01
N ILE A 83 -4.82 -13.29 -2.79
CA ILE A 83 -5.63 -14.47 -2.44
C ILE A 83 -6.90 -14.53 -3.28
N TRP A 84 -7.62 -13.41 -3.43
CA TRP A 84 -8.85 -13.34 -4.22
C TRP A 84 -8.61 -13.65 -5.70
N ILE A 85 -7.57 -13.05 -6.29
CA ILE A 85 -7.18 -13.28 -7.69
C ILE A 85 -6.73 -14.72 -7.89
N GLY A 86 -5.99 -15.30 -6.95
CA GLY A 86 -5.55 -16.70 -7.03
C GLY A 86 -6.69 -17.71 -6.91
N ALA A 87 -7.68 -17.43 -6.06
CA ALA A 87 -8.85 -18.29 -5.88
C ALA A 87 -9.83 -18.23 -7.06
N THR A 88 -9.95 -17.06 -7.70
CA THR A 88 -10.82 -16.84 -8.86
C THR A 88 -10.04 -16.20 -9.99
N PRO A 89 -9.15 -16.96 -10.67
CA PRO A 89 -8.32 -16.41 -11.72
C PRO A 89 -9.20 -15.92 -12.86
N PRO A 90 -9.13 -14.63 -13.24
CA PRO A 90 -9.83 -14.13 -14.42
C PRO A 90 -9.37 -14.86 -15.67
N ALA A 91 -10.28 -15.13 -16.61
CA ALA A 91 -10.03 -15.95 -17.80
C ALA A 91 -8.79 -15.50 -18.61
N MET A 92 -8.48 -14.20 -18.61
CA MET A 92 -7.28 -13.65 -19.24
C MET A 92 -5.98 -14.20 -18.63
N LEU A 93 -5.91 -14.37 -17.30
CA LEU A 93 -4.72 -14.91 -16.63
C LEU A 93 -4.56 -16.41 -16.87
N ILE A 94 -5.66 -17.15 -16.99
CA ILE A 94 -5.64 -18.58 -17.33
C ILE A 94 -5.07 -18.75 -18.75
N ASN A 95 -5.53 -17.96 -19.71
CA ASN A 95 -5.03 -18.03 -21.09
C ASN A 95 -3.52 -17.75 -21.18
N ILE A 96 -3.01 -16.77 -20.42
CA ILE A 96 -1.57 -16.48 -20.36
C ILE A 96 -0.80 -17.62 -19.68
N ALA A 97 -1.36 -18.21 -18.63
CA ALA A 97 -0.74 -19.35 -17.95
C ALA A 97 -0.65 -20.59 -18.86
N VAL A 98 -1.66 -20.81 -19.71
CA VAL A 98 -1.64 -21.88 -20.73
C VAL A 98 -0.61 -21.59 -21.82
N ASP A 99 -0.56 -20.35 -22.31
CA ASP A 99 0.39 -19.92 -23.36
C ASP A 99 1.86 -20.05 -22.93
N VAL A 100 2.15 -19.76 -21.66
CA VAL A 100 3.50 -19.89 -21.07
C VAL A 100 3.77 -21.31 -20.54
N GLY A 101 2.80 -22.22 -20.64
CA GLY A 101 2.93 -23.60 -20.17
C GLY A 101 2.99 -23.75 -18.65
N ALA A 102 2.55 -22.74 -17.90
CA ALA A 102 2.44 -22.78 -16.44
C ALA A 102 1.22 -23.59 -15.95
N VAL A 103 0.21 -23.77 -16.80
CA VAL A 103 -0.97 -24.61 -16.58
C VAL A 103 -1.28 -25.33 -17.89
N SER A 104 -1.55 -26.64 -17.85
CA SER A 104 -2.00 -27.39 -19.01
C SER A 104 -3.53 -27.35 -19.13
N ASP A 105 -4.06 -27.34 -20.36
CA ASP A 105 -5.52 -27.38 -20.62
C ASP A 105 -6.10 -28.80 -20.41
N THR A 106 -5.24 -29.79 -20.19
CA THR A 106 -5.56 -31.21 -20.09
C THR A 106 -5.44 -31.68 -18.64
N ALA A 107 -6.54 -31.67 -17.91
CA ALA A 107 -6.61 -32.10 -16.50
C ALA A 107 -6.26 -33.59 -16.22
N GLU A 108 -5.89 -34.38 -17.23
CA GLU A 108 -5.68 -35.83 -17.11
C GLU A 108 -4.21 -36.27 -17.26
N ASP A 109 -3.31 -35.46 -17.84
CA ASP A 109 -1.92 -35.88 -18.10
C ASP A 109 -0.90 -35.44 -17.03
N ASP A 110 -1.27 -34.48 -16.15
CA ASP A 110 -0.34 -33.92 -15.15
C ASP A 110 -0.16 -34.81 -13.90
N LEU A 111 -0.97 -35.85 -13.71
CA LEU A 111 -0.82 -36.79 -12.59
C LEU A 111 0.41 -37.72 -12.75
N TYR A 112 0.89 -37.90 -13.98
CA TYR A 112 1.98 -38.84 -14.29
C TYR A 112 3.33 -38.14 -14.61
N LEU A 113 3.40 -36.81 -14.54
CA LEU A 113 4.61 -36.04 -14.89
C LEU A 113 5.25 -35.34 -13.67
N VAL A 114 4.89 -35.70 -12.45
CA VAL A 114 5.66 -35.28 -11.26
C VAL A 114 6.77 -36.29 -11.02
N ASP A 115 7.87 -36.15 -11.75
CA ASP A 115 9.14 -36.71 -11.31
C ASP A 115 9.59 -35.88 -10.09
N THR A 116 9.39 -36.43 -8.90
CA THR A 116 9.87 -35.84 -7.66
C THR A 116 11.38 -35.74 -7.76
N GLN A 117 11.90 -34.52 -7.97
CA GLN A 117 13.34 -34.26 -8.08
C GLN A 117 14.15 -35.11 -7.10
N PRO A 118 15.17 -35.86 -7.55
CA PRO A 118 16.05 -36.56 -6.63
C PRO A 118 16.87 -35.51 -5.88
N ALA A 119 16.54 -35.35 -4.60
CA ALA A 119 17.33 -34.74 -3.53
C ALA A 119 18.43 -33.76 -3.95
N TYR A 120 18.17 -32.45 -3.81
CA TYR A 120 19.26 -31.51 -3.54
C TYR A 120 19.87 -31.88 -2.17
N VAL A 121 20.92 -32.70 -2.20
CA VAL A 121 21.80 -32.91 -1.05
C VAL A 121 22.63 -31.65 -0.86
N LEU A 122 22.22 -30.84 0.11
CA LEU A 122 22.95 -29.65 0.55
C LEU A 122 24.15 -30.12 1.37
N SER A 123 25.25 -30.47 0.70
CA SER A 123 26.53 -30.77 1.36
C SER A 123 27.19 -29.45 1.77
N LEU A 124 26.87 -28.98 2.98
CA LEU A 124 27.68 -27.98 3.67
C LEU A 124 28.96 -28.66 4.15
N ASP A 125 30.02 -28.56 3.36
CA ASP A 125 31.35 -28.94 3.79
C ASP A 125 31.82 -27.93 4.84
N LEU A 126 31.66 -28.30 6.11
CA LEU A 126 32.11 -27.55 7.28
C LEU A 126 33.29 -28.29 7.94
N THR A 127 34.30 -28.66 7.16
CA THR A 127 35.57 -29.15 7.69
C THR A 127 36.73 -28.45 6.99
N GLU A 128 36.99 -27.21 7.41
CA GLU A 128 38.37 -26.71 7.37
C GLU A 128 38.62 -25.91 8.64
N GLY A 129 39.06 -26.65 9.66
CA GLY A 129 39.45 -26.16 10.96
C GLY A 129 40.51 -27.10 11.53
N SER A 130 41.76 -26.92 11.11
CA SER A 130 42.96 -27.05 11.95
C SER A 130 44.14 -26.37 11.28
#